data_AF-A0A094ZKM8-F1
#
_entry.id   AF-A0A094ZKM8-F1
#
_cell.length_a   1.000
_cell.length_b   1.000
_cell.length_c   1.000
_cell.angle_alpha   90.00
_cell.angle_beta   90.00
_cell.angle_gamma   90.00
#
_symmetry.space_group_name_H-M   'P 1'
#
loop_
_entity.id
_entity.type
_entity.pdbx_description
1 polymer ?
#
loop_
_entity_poly.entity_id
_entity_poly.type
_entity_poly.pdbx_seq_one_letter_code
_entity_poly.pdbx_strand_id
1 'polypeptide(L)'
;MLRVDVIGPGSTGHLLMVLRCLRPLRIFCLVPQMRRVVYELVRGFREILMEKCVGRFMRELASTKLKSVKGESIKILVPRVWANPRNFNFDNIGNAILALFEVLSLEGWVEIRDVIKERIGPRHVIYIHLFVFIGCLIGLTLFVGVVIANYSENKKLFQS
;
A
#
# COMPACT_ATOMS: atom_id res chain seq x y z
N MET A 1 41.56 -6.37 -18.18
CA MET A 1 41.00 -7.68 -17.78
C MET A 1 40.63 -7.60 -16.32
N LEU A 2 39.35 -7.47 -15.97
CA LEU A 2 38.91 -7.71 -14.59
C LEU A 2 38.04 -8.96 -14.61
N ARG A 3 38.55 -10.00 -13.94
CA ARG A 3 37.82 -11.22 -13.60
C ARG A 3 36.52 -10.82 -12.90
N VAL A 4 35.39 -11.22 -13.46
CA VAL A 4 34.13 -11.22 -12.73
C VAL A 4 34.01 -12.63 -12.15
N ASP A 5 34.37 -12.76 -10.88
CA ASP A 5 34.05 -13.94 -10.09
C ASP A 5 32.55 -14.18 -10.15
N VAL A 6 32.16 -15.45 -10.32
CA VAL A 6 30.76 -15.87 -10.38
C VAL A 6 30.18 -15.74 -8.97
N ILE A 7 29.53 -14.60 -8.73
CA ILE A 7 28.94 -14.26 -7.44
C ILE A 7 27.54 -14.89 -7.36
N GLY A 8 27.36 -15.85 -6.43
CA GLY A 8 26.11 -16.57 -6.21
C GLY A 8 24.94 -15.69 -5.70
N PRO A 9 23.70 -16.20 -5.77
CA PRO A 9 22.49 -15.44 -5.45
C PRO A 9 22.46 -15.06 -3.96
N GLY A 10 22.31 -13.75 -3.67
CA GLY A 10 22.33 -13.17 -2.32
C GLY A 10 23.56 -12.32 -1.98
N SER A 11 24.56 -12.25 -2.87
CA SER A 11 25.81 -11.52 -2.61
C SER A 11 25.85 -10.10 -3.18
N THR A 12 26.63 -9.25 -2.52
CA THR A 12 26.73 -7.78 -2.68
C THR A 12 27.08 -7.33 -4.11
N GLY A 13 27.76 -8.17 -4.90
CA GLY A 13 28.07 -7.87 -6.31
C GLY A 13 26.87 -8.02 -7.26
N HIS A 14 25.92 -8.91 -6.95
CA HIS A 14 24.68 -9.08 -7.71
C HIS A 14 23.74 -7.88 -7.53
N LEU A 15 23.71 -7.30 -6.31
CA LEU A 15 22.97 -6.07 -5.97
C LEU A 15 23.46 -4.84 -6.77
N LEU A 16 24.78 -4.71 -6.97
CA LEU A 16 25.38 -3.58 -7.70
C LEU A 16 25.23 -3.71 -9.23
N MET A 17 25.13 -4.92 -9.77
CA MET A 17 24.84 -5.16 -11.20
C MET A 17 23.37 -4.85 -11.55
N VAL A 18 22.42 -5.19 -10.67
CA VAL A 18 20.97 -4.88 -10.82
C VAL A 18 20.72 -3.36 -10.79
N LEU A 19 21.42 -2.61 -9.94
CA LEU A 19 21.37 -1.13 -9.90
C LEU A 19 21.86 -0.44 -11.20
N ARG A 20 22.60 -1.11 -12.10
CA ARG A 20 23.15 -0.51 -13.34
C ARG A 20 22.29 -0.73 -14.59
N CYS A 21 21.44 -1.76 -14.64
CA CYS A 21 20.52 -1.99 -15.77
C CYS A 21 19.23 -1.17 -15.68
N LEU A 22 18.97 -0.45 -14.58
CA LEU A 22 17.89 0.54 -14.45
C LEU A 22 18.17 1.85 -15.22
N ARG A 23 19.32 1.97 -15.90
CA ARG A 23 19.71 3.17 -16.67
C ARG A 23 18.77 3.52 -17.83
N PRO A 24 18.24 2.56 -18.62
CA PRO A 24 17.27 2.83 -19.69
C PRO A 24 15.87 3.20 -19.17
N LEU A 25 15.56 3.02 -17.87
CA LEU A 25 14.34 3.60 -17.28
C LEU A 25 14.31 5.14 -17.38
N ARG A 26 15.45 5.80 -17.62
CA ARG A 26 15.50 7.24 -17.97
C ARG A 26 14.81 7.57 -19.30
N ILE A 27 14.70 6.61 -20.24
CA ILE A 27 13.97 6.78 -21.51
C ILE A 27 12.46 6.51 -21.33
N PHE A 28 12.08 5.63 -20.38
CA PHE A 28 10.70 5.47 -19.89
C PHE A 28 10.16 6.74 -19.18
N CYS A 29 11.05 7.67 -18.78
CA CYS A 29 10.71 9.01 -18.31
C CYS A 29 10.39 10.01 -19.43
N LEU A 30 10.72 9.72 -20.69
CA LEU A 30 10.44 10.62 -21.82
C LEU A 30 9.09 10.34 -22.48
N VAL A 31 8.58 9.11 -22.41
CA VAL A 31 7.38 8.65 -23.14
C VAL A 31 6.29 8.19 -22.16
N PRO A 32 5.22 8.98 -21.92
CA PRO A 32 4.19 8.65 -20.93
C PRO A 32 3.37 7.39 -21.29
N GLN A 33 3.36 6.93 -22.54
CA GLN A 33 2.54 5.80 -23.00
C GLN A 33 3.09 4.40 -22.66
N MET A 34 4.41 4.24 -22.49
CA MET A 34 5.04 2.93 -22.26
C MET A 34 4.80 2.36 -20.84
N ARG A 35 4.53 3.20 -19.82
CA ARG A 35 4.39 2.77 -18.40
C ARG A 35 3.15 1.90 -18.13
N ARG A 36 2.12 2.01 -18.97
CA ARG A 36 0.84 1.31 -18.77
C ARG A 36 0.95 -0.19 -19.05
N VAL A 37 1.72 -0.56 -20.07
CA VAL A 37 1.92 -1.96 -20.49
C VAL A 37 2.71 -2.76 -19.46
N VAL A 38 3.67 -2.10 -18.79
CA VAL A 38 4.55 -2.74 -17.81
C VAL A 38 3.82 -3.03 -16.50
N TYR A 39 2.87 -2.19 -16.11
CA TYR A 39 2.08 -2.41 -14.90
C TYR A 39 1.06 -3.55 -15.05
N GLU A 40 0.44 -3.70 -16.22
CA GLU A 40 -0.53 -4.78 -16.48
C GLU A 40 0.14 -6.15 -16.56
N LEU A 41 1.35 -6.23 -17.13
CA LEU A 41 2.10 -7.48 -17.30
C LEU A 41 2.58 -8.08 -15.96
N VAL A 42 3.07 -7.22 -15.05
CA VAL A 42 3.60 -7.65 -13.73
C VAL A 42 2.46 -8.03 -12.78
N ARG A 43 1.26 -7.51 -13.01
CA ARG A 43 0.09 -7.86 -12.20
C ARG A 43 -0.49 -9.24 -12.54
N GLY A 44 -0.48 -9.65 -13.81
CA GLY A 44 -1.12 -10.90 -14.25
C GLY A 44 -0.37 -12.18 -13.88
N PHE A 45 0.95 -12.12 -13.72
CA PHE A 45 1.79 -13.33 -13.57
C PHE A 45 1.79 -13.93 -12.15
N ARG A 46 1.39 -13.17 -11.12
CA ARG A 46 1.44 -13.63 -9.70
C ARG A 46 0.15 -14.32 -9.23
N GLU A 47 -0.92 -14.27 -10.01
CA GLU A 47 -2.25 -14.77 -9.60
C GLU A 47 -2.55 -16.25 -9.99
N ILE A 48 -1.68 -16.95 -10.74
CA ILE A 48 -2.00 -18.24 -11.40
C ILE A 48 -1.54 -19.50 -10.60
N LEU A 49 -0.69 -19.38 -9.57
CA LEU A 49 0.08 -20.53 -9.04
C LEU A 49 -0.32 -21.14 -7.68
N MET A 50 -1.46 -20.81 -7.05
CA MET A 50 -1.89 -21.50 -5.81
C MET A 50 -3.34 -22.03 -5.87
N GLU A 51 -3.53 -23.19 -5.23
CA GLU A 51 -4.53 -24.23 -5.50
C GLU A 51 -6.03 -23.90 -5.31
N LYS A 52 -6.84 -24.77 -5.93
CA LYS A 52 -8.23 -24.58 -6.37
C LYS A 52 -9.29 -24.60 -5.26
N CYS A 53 -10.10 -23.54 -5.24
CA CYS A 53 -11.55 -23.57 -4.94
C CYS A 53 -12.25 -22.57 -5.87
N VAL A 54 -12.45 -22.95 -7.14
CA VAL A 54 -12.88 -22.00 -8.17
C VAL A 54 -14.39 -21.98 -8.33
N GLY A 55 -15.02 -20.92 -7.81
CA GLY A 55 -16.29 -20.42 -8.36
C GLY A 55 -16.01 -19.35 -9.42
N ARG A 56 -16.92 -19.14 -10.38
CA ARG A 56 -16.86 -17.99 -11.30
C ARG A 56 -17.82 -16.91 -10.77
N PHE A 57 -17.38 -15.65 -10.70
CA PHE A 57 -18.24 -14.53 -10.28
C PHE A 57 -18.08 -13.34 -11.23
N MET A 58 -19.18 -12.67 -11.56
CA MET A 58 -19.16 -11.45 -12.38
C MET A 58 -18.78 -10.25 -11.50
N ARG A 59 -17.67 -9.58 -11.79
CA ARG A 59 -17.35 -8.27 -11.18
C ARG A 59 -17.68 -7.16 -12.17
N GLU A 60 -18.42 -6.16 -11.70
CA GLU A 60 -18.60 -4.89 -12.41
C GLU A 60 -17.30 -4.09 -12.35
N LEU A 61 -16.76 -3.74 -13.52
CA LEU A 61 -15.61 -2.84 -13.60
C LEU A 61 -16.07 -1.41 -13.36
N ALA A 62 -16.00 -0.95 -12.11
CA ALA A 62 -16.37 0.41 -11.74
C ALA A 62 -15.26 1.45 -11.97
N SER A 63 -14.05 1.08 -12.44
CA SER A 63 -12.90 2.02 -12.48
C SER A 63 -12.24 2.27 -13.84
N THR A 64 -12.70 1.66 -14.94
CA THR A 64 -12.24 2.07 -16.27
C THR A 64 -13.08 3.24 -16.77
N LYS A 65 -12.42 4.37 -17.07
CA LYS A 65 -12.98 5.55 -17.77
C LYS A 65 -13.53 5.25 -19.19
N LEU A 66 -13.81 3.98 -19.49
CA LEU A 66 -14.48 3.52 -20.69
C LEU A 66 -15.95 3.28 -20.32
N LYS A 67 -16.77 4.33 -20.48
CA LYS A 67 -18.23 4.14 -20.48
C LYS A 67 -18.60 3.27 -21.69
N SER A 68 -19.27 2.15 -21.44
CA SER A 68 -19.92 1.39 -22.50
C SER A 68 -20.95 2.30 -23.21
N VAL A 69 -21.04 2.20 -24.53
CA VAL A 69 -21.94 2.98 -25.41
C VAL A 69 -23.43 2.83 -25.03
N LYS A 70 -23.78 1.89 -24.13
CA LYS A 70 -25.14 1.62 -23.65
C LYS A 70 -25.40 1.82 -22.14
N GLY A 71 -24.45 2.37 -21.38
CA GLY A 71 -24.69 2.69 -19.96
C GLY A 71 -24.73 1.49 -18.98
N GLU A 72 -24.51 0.26 -19.44
CA GLU A 72 -24.36 -0.91 -18.57
C GLU A 72 -22.89 -1.12 -18.15
N SER A 73 -22.68 -1.41 -16.86
CA SER A 73 -21.39 -1.79 -16.28
C SER A 73 -20.82 -3.01 -17.00
N ILE A 74 -19.63 -2.90 -17.61
CA ILE A 74 -18.94 -4.03 -18.23
C ILE A 74 -18.58 -5.02 -17.13
N LYS A 75 -19.26 -6.18 -17.12
CA LYS A 75 -18.99 -7.28 -16.18
C LYS A 75 -17.95 -8.20 -16.81
N ILE A 76 -16.79 -8.32 -16.18
CA ILE A 76 -15.79 -9.33 -16.58
C ILE A 76 -15.89 -10.52 -15.65
N LEU A 77 -15.80 -11.71 -16.26
CA LEU A 77 -15.76 -12.96 -15.56
C LEU A 77 -14.38 -13.14 -14.94
N VAL A 78 -14.31 -13.01 -13.62
CA VAL A 78 -13.06 -13.18 -12.86
C VAL A 78 -13.13 -14.44 -12.01
N PRO A 79 -12.01 -15.13 -11.78
CA PRO A 79 -11.97 -16.26 -10.86
C PRO A 79 -12.33 -15.78 -9.44
N ARG A 80 -13.19 -16.52 -8.75
CA ARG A 80 -13.47 -16.29 -7.32
C ARG A 80 -12.25 -16.76 -6.54
N VAL A 81 -11.47 -15.82 -6.02
CA VAL A 81 -10.33 -16.09 -5.14
C VAL A 81 -10.72 -15.67 -3.73
N TRP A 82 -10.50 -16.54 -2.75
CA TRP A 82 -10.53 -16.18 -1.35
C TRP A 82 -9.16 -15.61 -0.98
N ALA A 83 -9.06 -14.29 -0.95
CA ALA A 83 -7.82 -13.57 -0.66
C ALA A 83 -8.08 -12.48 0.38
N ASN A 84 -7.09 -12.27 1.25
CA ASN A 84 -7.07 -11.13 2.15
C ASN A 84 -7.00 -9.82 1.34
N PRO A 85 -7.51 -8.69 1.90
CA PRO A 85 -7.31 -7.38 1.30
C PRO A 85 -5.83 -7.16 0.95
N ARG A 86 -5.55 -6.65 -0.25
CA ARG A 86 -4.17 -6.55 -0.76
C ARG A 86 -3.33 -5.52 -0.01
N ASN A 87 -3.99 -4.55 0.64
CA ASN A 87 -3.35 -3.40 1.28
C ASN A 87 -2.99 -3.66 2.76
N PHE A 88 -3.75 -4.50 3.47
CA PHE A 88 -3.51 -4.77 4.88
C PHE A 88 -3.95 -6.18 5.29
N ASN A 89 -3.22 -6.77 6.24
CA ASN A 89 -3.59 -8.02 6.90
C ASN A 89 -3.08 -8.01 8.35
N PHE A 90 -3.75 -8.76 9.22
CA PHE A 90 -3.41 -8.89 10.64
C PHE A 90 -2.86 -10.29 10.96
N ASP A 91 -2.32 -10.98 9.95
CA ASP A 91 -1.88 -12.38 10.07
C ASP A 91 -0.56 -12.49 10.85
N ASN A 92 0.29 -11.46 10.75
CA ASN A 92 1.58 -11.37 11.44
C ASN A 92 1.68 -10.04 12.19
N ILE A 93 2.46 -10.02 13.28
CA ILE A 93 2.69 -8.82 14.10
C ILE A 93 3.24 -7.65 13.25
N GLY A 94 4.21 -7.91 12.37
CA GLY A 94 4.79 -6.86 11.52
C GLY A 94 3.77 -6.23 10.56
N ASN A 95 2.93 -7.05 9.93
CA ASN A 95 1.88 -6.56 9.04
C ASN A 95 0.78 -5.82 9.81
N ALA A 96 0.45 -6.29 11.03
CA ALA A 96 -0.47 -5.59 11.92
C ALA A 96 0.06 -4.21 12.33
N ILE A 97 1.35 -4.09 12.66
CA ILE A 97 1.98 -2.80 12.99
C ILE A 97 1.95 -1.87 11.78
N LEU A 98 2.27 -2.36 10.58
CA LEU A 98 2.20 -1.55 9.35
C LEU A 98 0.77 -1.08 9.06
N ALA A 99 -0.23 -1.96 9.20
CA ALA A 99 -1.63 -1.60 9.04
C ALA A 99 -2.09 -0.56 10.08
N LEU A 100 -1.67 -0.69 11.33
CA LEU A 100 -1.97 0.29 12.38
C LEU A 100 -1.25 1.62 12.16
N PHE A 101 -0.04 1.61 11.60
CA PHE A 101 0.67 2.83 11.22
C PHE A 101 -0.05 3.59 10.11
N GLU A 102 -0.56 2.89 9.10
CA GLU A 102 -1.41 3.47 8.05
C GLU A 102 -2.73 4.04 8.66
N VAL A 103 -3.33 3.34 9.63
CA VAL A 103 -4.49 3.88 10.36
C VAL A 103 -4.18 5.17 11.12
N LEU A 104 -2.97 5.30 11.69
CA LEU A 104 -2.54 6.50 12.41
C LEU A 104 -2.36 7.72 11.51
N SER A 105 -2.10 7.55 10.20
CA SER A 105 -2.06 8.67 9.25
C SER A 105 -3.46 9.18 8.87
N LEU A 106 -4.53 8.55 9.37
CA LEU A 106 -5.93 8.82 9.01
C LEU A 106 -6.25 8.61 7.52
N GLU A 107 -5.36 7.95 6.78
CA GLU A 107 -5.61 7.54 5.40
C GLU A 107 -6.03 6.06 5.37
N GLY A 108 -7.03 5.71 4.56
CA GLY A 108 -7.47 4.31 4.40
C GLY A 108 -8.11 3.64 5.62
N TRP A 109 -8.13 4.27 6.81
CA TRP A 109 -8.66 3.66 8.05
C TRP A 109 -10.15 3.30 7.98
N VAL A 110 -10.93 4.03 7.17
CA VAL A 110 -12.35 3.75 6.93
C VAL A 110 -12.52 2.41 6.21
N GLU A 111 -11.67 2.09 5.25
CA GLU A 111 -11.68 0.80 4.56
C GLU A 111 -11.34 -0.34 5.54
N ILE A 112 -10.35 -0.12 6.42
CA ILE A 112 -9.96 -1.08 7.45
C ILE A 112 -11.11 -1.30 8.43
N ARG A 113 -11.76 -0.23 8.89
CA ARG A 113 -12.94 -0.29 9.76
C ARG A 113 -14.08 -1.09 9.13
N ASP A 114 -14.38 -0.81 7.87
CA ASP A 114 -15.50 -1.45 7.16
C ASP A 114 -15.22 -2.93 6.90
N VAL A 115 -13.97 -3.29 6.56
CA VAL A 115 -13.53 -4.68 6.45
C VAL A 115 -13.61 -5.41 7.81
N ILE A 116 -13.20 -4.78 8.91
CA ILE A 116 -13.32 -5.36 10.26
C ILE A 116 -14.78 -5.60 10.62
N LYS A 117 -15.66 -4.64 10.31
CA LYS A 117 -17.10 -4.74 10.53
C LYS A 117 -17.72 -5.92 9.77
N GLU A 118 -17.36 -6.08 8.50
CA GLU A 118 -17.91 -7.13 7.62
C GLU A 118 -17.33 -8.52 7.88
N ARG A 119 -16.04 -8.63 8.22
CA ARG A 119 -15.35 -9.91 8.38
C ARG A 119 -15.43 -10.50 9.79
N ILE A 120 -15.37 -9.65 10.81
CA ILE A 120 -15.27 -10.07 12.22
C ILE A 120 -16.55 -9.72 12.98
N GLY A 121 -17.13 -8.56 12.67
CA GLY A 121 -18.41 -8.13 13.21
C GLY A 121 -18.36 -6.76 13.89
N PRO A 122 -19.53 -6.17 14.18
CA PRO A 122 -19.65 -4.76 14.55
C PRO A 122 -19.03 -4.40 15.91
N ARG A 123 -18.89 -5.36 16.84
CA ARG A 123 -18.28 -5.10 18.16
C ARG A 123 -16.81 -4.71 18.06
N HIS A 124 -16.08 -5.26 17.09
CA HIS A 124 -14.64 -5.03 16.91
C HIS A 124 -14.34 -3.65 16.29
N VAL A 125 -15.36 -2.97 15.76
CA VAL A 125 -15.25 -1.59 15.28
C VAL A 125 -14.95 -0.61 16.41
N ILE A 126 -15.32 -0.95 17.65
CA ILE A 126 -15.04 -0.11 18.82
C ILE A 126 -13.52 -0.03 19.06
N TYR A 127 -12.79 -1.13 18.85
CA TYR A 127 -11.33 -1.16 18.98
C TYR A 127 -10.65 -0.16 18.04
N ILE A 128 -11.00 -0.16 16.75
CA ILE A 128 -10.36 0.74 15.77
C ILE A 128 -10.67 2.21 16.05
N HIS A 129 -11.88 2.53 16.52
CA HIS A 129 -12.24 3.91 16.88
C HIS A 129 -11.50 4.40 18.12
N LEU A 130 -11.37 3.57 19.15
CA LEU A 130 -10.60 3.91 20.35
C LEU A 130 -9.11 4.13 20.00
N PHE A 131 -8.56 3.28 19.14
CA PHE A 131 -7.18 3.41 18.68
C PHE A 131 -6.94 4.74 17.93
N VAL A 132 -7.80 5.06 16.96
CA VAL A 132 -7.70 6.33 16.20
C VAL A 132 -7.89 7.53 17.13
N PHE A 133 -8.88 7.49 18.03
CA PHE A 133 -9.15 8.58 18.96
C PHE A 133 -7.96 8.87 19.88
N ILE A 134 -7.40 7.84 20.52
CA ILE A 134 -6.24 7.96 21.39
C ILE A 134 -5.00 8.40 20.59
N GLY A 135 -4.79 7.81 19.40
CA GLY A 135 -3.68 8.16 18.51
C GLY A 135 -3.71 9.63 18.10
N CYS A 136 -4.87 10.16 17.72
CA CYS A 136 -5.02 11.57 17.39
C CYS A 136 -4.87 12.50 18.60
N LEU A 137 -5.43 12.14 19.77
CA LEU A 137 -5.28 12.94 20.98
C LEU A 137 -3.81 13.07 21.40
N ILE A 138 -3.09 11.95 21.43
CA ILE A 138 -1.66 11.93 21.77
C ILE A 138 -0.84 12.62 20.68
N GLY A 139 -1.11 12.36 19.40
CA GLY A 139 -0.42 13.00 18.29
C GLY A 139 -0.54 14.52 18.29
N LEU A 140 -1.75 15.04 18.50
CA LEU A 140 -2.01 16.48 18.57
C LEU A 140 -1.38 17.12 19.80
N THR A 141 -1.49 16.49 20.97
CA THR A 141 -0.90 17.03 22.21
C THR A 141 0.62 17.07 22.15
N LEU A 142 1.27 16.04 21.58
CA LEU A 142 2.72 16.03 21.36
C LEU A 142 3.15 17.09 20.35
N PHE A 143 2.44 17.22 19.22
CA PHE A 143 2.76 18.22 18.21
C PHE A 143 2.69 19.64 18.77
N VAL A 144 1.59 19.97 19.45
CA VAL A 144 1.41 21.28 20.10
C VAL A 144 2.46 21.50 21.20
N GLY A 145 2.77 20.48 21.99
CA GLY A 145 3.81 20.54 23.02
C GLY A 145 5.19 20.90 22.46
N VAL A 146 5.60 20.25 21.37
CA VAL A 146 6.89 20.52 20.71
C VAL A 146 6.94 21.93 20.10
N VAL A 147 5.87 22.37 19.45
CA VAL A 147 5.80 23.71 18.84
C VAL A 147 5.88 24.80 19.91
N ILE A 148 5.16 24.65 21.02
CA ILE A 148 5.18 25.62 22.14
C ILE A 148 6.56 25.64 22.80
N ALA A 149 7.16 24.47 23.06
CA ALA A 149 8.49 24.40 23.65
C ALA A 149 9.53 25.12 22.78
N ASN A 150 9.55 24.84 21.48
CA ASN A 150 10.44 25.48 20.52
C ASN A 150 10.20 27.00 20.43
N TYR A 151 8.93 27.44 20.40
CA TYR A 151 8.62 28.87 20.39
C TYR A 151 9.07 29.57 21.69
N SER A 152 8.92 28.90 22.84
CA SER A 152 9.33 29.42 24.14
C SER A 152 10.85 29.56 24.27
N GLU A 153 11.62 28.64 23.68
CA GLU A 153 13.09 28.70 23.65
C GLU A 153 13.57 29.84 22.75
N ASN A 154 13.01 29.96 21.54
CA ASN A 154 13.37 31.03 20.61
C ASN A 154 13.06 32.42 21.19
N LYS A 155 11.92 32.59 21.88
CA LYS A 155 11.59 33.87 22.54
C LYS A 155 12.61 34.28 23.62
N LYS A 156 13.16 33.32 24.37
CA LYS A 156 14.20 33.59 25.39
C LYS A 156 15.51 34.05 24.76
N LEU A 157 15.88 33.48 23.61
CA LEU A 157 17.10 33.85 22.86
C LEU A 157 17.05 35.28 22.31
N PHE A 158 15.87 35.79 21.93
CA PHE A 158 15.74 37.17 21.44
C PHE A 158 15.76 38.25 22.54
N GLN A 159 15.67 37.86 23.81
CA GLN A 159 15.65 38.78 24.97
C GLN A 159 16.98 38.81 25.76
N SER A 160 17.97 38.01 25.36
CA SER A 160 19.35 38.02 25.87
C SER A 160 20.28 38.77 24.93
#